data_AF-A0A915XWV9-F1
#
_entry.id   AF-A0A915XWV9-F1
#
_cell.length_a   1.000
_cell.length_b   1.000
_cell.length_c   1.000
_cell.angle_alpha   90.00
_cell.angle_beta   90.00
_cell.angle_gamma   90.00
#
_symmetry.space_group_name_H-M   'P 1'
#
loop_
_entity.id
_entity.type
_entity.pdbx_description
1 polymer ?
#
loop_
_entity_poly.entity_id
_entity_poly.type
_entity_poly.pdbx_seq_one_letter_code
_entity_poly.pdbx_strand_id
1 'polypeptide(L)' 'MVRVVKVKYRGGVLEPLGLEEGVELTVMIPALGDMAGADETIKTTAGAWAELLDCEAFEQELYANRLVNTRSEVHL' A
#
# COMPACT_ATOMS: atom_id res chain seq x y z
N MET A 1 -17.25 -12.56 36.32
CA MET A 1 -17.57 -12.99 34.94
C MET A 1 -16.81 -12.07 33.98
N VAL A 2 -16.11 -12.62 32.99
CA VAL A 2 -15.38 -11.81 31.99
C VAL A 2 -16.33 -11.53 30.83
N ARG A 3 -16.58 -10.26 30.51
CA ARG A 3 -17.43 -9.86 29.37
C ARG A 3 -16.55 -9.22 28.30
N VAL A 4 -16.60 -9.75 27.09
CA VAL A 4 -15.90 -9.17 25.93
C VAL A 4 -16.76 -8.04 25.39
N VAL A 5 -16.20 -6.83 25.35
CA VAL A 5 -16.90 -5.64 24.84
C VAL A 5 -16.21 -5.14 23.59
N LYS A 6 -16.99 -4.74 22.59
CA LYS A 6 -16.48 -4.12 21.37
C LYS A 6 -16.33 -2.62 21.61
N VAL A 7 -15.13 -2.11 21.31
CA VAL A 7 -14.76 -0.72 21.50
C VAL A 7 -14.19 -0.21 20.17
N LYS A 8 -14.52 1.02 19.81
CA LYS A 8 -13.98 1.69 18.62
C LYS A 8 -12.85 2.62 19.04
N TYR A 9 -11.70 2.52 18.40
CA TYR A 9 -10.61 3.46 18.60
C TYR A 9 -10.73 4.59 17.56
N ARG A 10 -10.82 5.84 18.01
CA ARG A 10 -10.85 7.02 17.14
C ARG A 10 -10.05 8.16 17.76
N GLY A 11 -8.99 8.59 17.07
CA GLY A 11 -8.21 9.78 17.47
C GLY A 11 -7.60 9.70 18.88
N GLY A 12 -7.20 8.52 19.35
CA GLY A 12 -6.66 8.34 20.71
C GLY A 12 -7.71 8.02 21.77
N VAL A 13 -9.00 8.11 21.45
CA VAL A 13 -10.10 7.82 22.38
C VAL A 13 -10.68 6.45 22.09
N LEU A 14 -10.89 5.67 23.15
CA LEU A 14 -11.61 4.40 23.13
C LEU A 14 -13.09 4.67 23.39
N GLU A 15 -13.91 4.55 22.34
CA GLU A 15 -15.36 4.74 22.40
C GLU A 15 -16.06 3.39 22.60
N PRO A 16 -16.62 3.11 23.78
CA PRO A 16 -17.31 1.85 24.03
C PRO A 16 -18.68 1.81 23.35
N LEU A 17 -19.02 0.67 22.74
CA LEU A 17 -20.36 0.44 22.19
C LEU A 17 -21.20 -0.34 23.22
N GLY A 18 -21.95 0.37 24.05
CA GLY A 18 -22.93 -0.22 24.97
C GLY A 18 -22.41 -0.56 26.38
N LEU A 19 -21.61 0.33 26.97
CA LEU A 19 -21.20 0.27 28.37
C LEU A 19 -21.96 1.30 29.20
N GLU A 20 -22.29 0.92 30.43
CA GLU A 20 -22.86 1.85 31.42
C GLU A 20 -21.76 2.78 31.95
N GLU A 21 -22.17 4.00 32.31
CA GLU A 21 -21.26 5.00 32.88
C GLU A 21 -20.75 4.53 34.25
N GLY A 22 -19.45 4.69 34.50
CA GLY A 22 -18.79 4.27 35.76
C GLY A 22 -18.17 2.87 35.74
N VAL A 23 -18.19 2.15 34.62
CA VAL A 23 -17.51 0.85 34.49
C VAL A 23 -16.03 1.04 34.13
N GLU A 24 -15.12 0.56 34.98
CA GLU A 24 -13.69 0.52 34.72
C GLU A 24 -13.32 -0.68 33.82
N LEU A 25 -12.45 -0.44 32.83
CA LEU A 25 -12.06 -1.43 31.82
C LEU A 25 -10.54 -1.50 31.70
N THR A 26 -9.99 -2.70 31.81
CA THR A 26 -8.57 -2.97 31.52
C THR A 26 -8.43 -3.41 30.08
N VAL A 27 -7.78 -2.59 29.26
CA VAL A 27 -7.49 -2.90 27.85
C VAL A 27 -6.05 -3.36 27.71
N MET A 28 -5.86 -4.60 27.26
CA MET A 28 -4.54 -5.14 26.92
C MET A 28 -4.35 -5.06 25.40
N ILE A 29 -3.52 -4.12 24.96
CA ILE A 29 -3.11 -4.04 23.56
C ILE A 29 -1.82 -4.87 23.43
N PRO A 30 -1.83 -6.00 22.71
CA PRO A 30 -0.59 -6.71 22.45
C PRO A 30 0.33 -5.79 21.66
N ALA A 31 1.58 -5.65 22.09
CA ALA A 31 2.59 -5.05 21.23
C ALA A 31 2.64 -5.90 19.96
N LEU A 32 2.14 -5.38 18.85
CA LEU A 32 2.50 -5.93 17.55
C LEU A 32 4.01 -5.75 17.49
N GLY A 33 4.75 -6.86 17.63
CA GLY A 33 6.19 -6.85 17.47
C GLY A 33 6.51 -6.09 16.19
N ASP A 34 7.48 -5.17 16.28
CA ASP A 34 7.83 -4.19 15.26
C ASP A 34 7.61 -4.73 13.85
N MET A 35 6.50 -4.34 13.22
CA MET A 35 6.29 -4.49 11.78
C MET A 35 7.19 -3.53 10.99
N ALA A 36 8.34 -3.14 11.56
CA ALA A 36 9.29 -2.18 11.03
C ALA A 36 10.03 -2.72 9.79
N GLY A 37 10.12 -4.03 9.60
CA GLY A 37 10.93 -4.61 8.53
C GLY A 37 10.30 -4.58 7.13
N ALA A 38 8.97 -4.60 7.01
CA ALA A 38 8.30 -4.70 5.70
C ALA A 38 8.38 -3.38 4.91
N ASP A 39 8.16 -2.25 5.60
CA ASP A 39 8.20 -0.92 4.98
C ASP A 39 9.63 -0.51 4.59
N GLU A 40 10.62 -0.89 5.39
CA GLU A 40 12.04 -0.62 5.10
C GLU A 40 12.56 -1.45 3.91
N THR A 41 12.11 -2.70 3.76
CA THR A 41 12.48 -3.55 2.62
C THR A 41 11.89 -3.04 1.29
N ILE A 42 10.65 -2.54 1.30
CA ILE A 42 10.02 -1.94 0.11
C ILE A 42 10.73 -0.64 -0.26
N LYS A 43 11.10 0.19 0.74
CA LYS A 43 11.84 1.44 0.51
C LYS A 43 13.25 1.21 -0.02
N THR A 44 13.95 0.19 0.47
CA THR A 44 15.33 -0.14 0.03
C THR A 44 15.39 -0.73 -1.38
N THR A 45 14.31 -1.35 -1.86
CA THR A 45 14.24 -1.95 -3.21
C THR A 45 13.63 -1.01 -4.26
N ALA A 46 13.09 0.13 -3.85
CA ALA A 46 12.56 1.14 -4.76
C ALA A 46 13.67 1.68 -5.68
N GLY A 47 13.48 1.54 -7.00
CA GLY A 47 14.46 2.01 -7.98
C GLY A 47 15.61 1.04 -8.27
N ALA A 48 15.62 -0.17 -7.70
CA ALA A 48 16.64 -1.19 -7.98
C ALA A 48 16.75 -1.57 -9.48
N TRP A 49 15.68 -1.32 -10.25
CA TRP A 49 15.63 -1.57 -11.70
C TRP A 49 16.03 -0.38 -12.56
N ALA A 50 16.31 0.79 -11.98
CA ALA A 50 16.52 2.03 -12.72
C ALA A 50 17.76 1.96 -13.65
N GLU A 51 18.79 1.20 -13.28
CA GLU A 51 20.00 1.01 -14.10
C GLU A 51 19.93 -0.22 -15.01
N LEU A 52 18.89 -1.05 -14.87
CA LEU A 52 18.72 -2.26 -15.69
C LEU A 52 18.02 -1.96 -17.02
N LEU A 53 17.37 -0.81 -17.14
CA LEU A 53 16.71 -0.37 -18.35
C LEU A 53 17.19 1.02 -18.74
N ASP A 54 17.78 1.13 -19.93
CA ASP A 54 18.00 2.42 -20.55
C ASP A 54 16.66 2.92 -21.13
N CYS A 55 15.97 3.74 -20.32
CA CYS A 55 14.68 4.30 -20.69
C CYS A 55 14.76 5.21 -21.92
N GLU A 56 15.89 5.89 -22.14
CA GLU A 56 16.07 6.79 -23.28
C GLU A 56 16.24 5.98 -24.56
N ALA A 57 17.08 4.94 -24.54
CA ALA A 57 17.22 4.02 -25.67
C ALA A 57 15.89 3.31 -25.99
N PHE A 58 15.17 2.84 -24.97
CA PHE A 58 13.86 2.20 -25.14
C PHE A 58 12.83 3.13 -25.80
N GLU A 59 12.77 4.39 -25.39
CA GLU A 59 11.87 5.38 -25.97
C GLU A 59 12.21 5.65 -27.45
N GLN A 60 13.50 5.81 -27.76
CA GLN A 60 13.97 6.01 -29.13
C GLN A 60 13.63 4.81 -30.02
N GLU A 61 13.85 3.58 -29.55
CA GLU A 61 13.49 2.36 -30.27
C GLU A 61 11.98 2.26 -30.50
N LEU A 62 11.16 2.61 -29.51
CA LEU A 62 9.70 2.58 -29.61
C LEU A 62 9.19 3.55 -30.70
N TYR A 63 9.72 4.77 -30.75
CA TYR A 63 9.34 5.74 -31.79
C TYR A 63 9.87 5.33 -33.16
N ALA A 64 11.10 4.81 -33.25
CA ALA A 64 11.65 4.31 -34.50
C ALA A 64 10.79 3.19 -35.10
N ASN A 65 10.30 2.27 -34.26
CA ASN A 65 9.43 1.18 -34.69
C ASN A 65 7.99 1.65 -34.99
N ARG A 66 7.49 2.69 -34.32
CA ARG A 66 6.15 3.26 -34.62
C ARG A 66 6.09 3.98 -35.96
N LEU A 67 7.20 4.49 -36.46
CA LEU A 67 7.28 5.16 -37.76
C LEU A 67 7.28 4.19 -38.95
N VAL A 68 7.41 2.87 -38.72
CA VAL A 68 7.45 1.85 -39.77
C VAL A 68 6.21 0.96 -39.69
N ASN A 69 5.09 1.48 -40.19
CA ASN A 69 3.96 0.82 -40.87
C ASN A 69 2.67 1.56 -40.57
N THR A 70 2.40 2.62 -41.32
CA THR A 70 1.01 2.89 -41.71
C THR A 70 0.52 1.66 -42.46
N ARG A 71 -0.36 0.87 -41.83
CA ARG A 71 -1.09 -0.22 -42.49
C ARG A 71 -1.69 0.35 -43.78
N SER A 72 -1.48 -0.33 -44.90
CA SER A 72 -2.03 0.10 -46.20
C SER A 72 -3.54 0.36 -46.09
N GLU A 73 -4.01 1.44 -46.70
CA GLU A 73 -5.43 1.76 -46.76
C GLU A 73 -6.22 0.56 -47.31
N VAL A 74 -7.29 0.20 -46.61
CA VAL A 74 -8.18 -0.87 -47.06
C VAL A 74 -9.10 -0.29 -48.12
N HIS A 75 -8.97 -0.75 -49.36
CA HIS A 75 -9.94 -0.47 -50.41
C HIS A 75 -11.20 -1.31 -50.17
N LEU A 76 -12.32 -0.65 -49.90
CA LEU A 76 -13.67 -1.25 -49.81
C LEU A 76 -14.33 -1.30 -51.18
#